data_AF-A0A8T5KQF0-F1
#
_entry.id   AF-A0A8T5KQF0-F1
#
_cell.length_a   1.000
_cell.length_b   1.000
_cell.length_c   1.000
_cell.angle_alpha   90.00
_cell.angle_beta   90.00
_cell.angle_gamma   90.00
#
_symmetry.space_group_name_H-M   'P 1'
#
loop_
_entity.id
_entity.type
_entity.pdbx_description
1 polymer ?
#
loop_
_entity_poly.entity_id
_entity_poly.type
_entity_poly.pdbx_seq_one_letter_code
_entity_poly.pdbx_strand_id
1 'polypeptide(L)'
;MKKRDKVRRFFVGGKNFQKEFKKQVRLIVIVTLGFTIAFSWRQTIFDAVQTLVQKLTNSNGLPSSVLTSIVITLISLLIIYITAHLLREKRDE
;
A
#
# COMPACT_ATOMS: atom_id res chain seq x y z
N MET A 1 39.78 -32.30 -21.05
CA MET A 1 39.20 -31.01 -21.48
C MET A 1 37.87 -30.60 -20.78
N LYS A 2 37.08 -31.53 -20.19
CA LYS A 2 35.75 -31.26 -19.60
C LYS A 2 35.66 -30.40 -18.32
N LYS A 3 36.76 -30.15 -17.59
CA LYS A 3 36.71 -29.43 -16.30
C LYS A 3 36.55 -27.90 -16.44
N ARG A 4 36.97 -27.31 -17.57
CA ARG A 4 36.95 -25.85 -17.77
C ARG A 4 35.55 -25.29 -18.02
N ASP A 5 34.64 -26.08 -18.60
CA ASP A 5 33.29 -25.61 -18.95
C ASP A 5 32.34 -25.52 -17.75
N LYS A 6 32.57 -26.35 -16.71
CA LYS A 6 31.72 -26.37 -15.51
C LYS A 6 31.91 -25.11 -14.65
N VAL A 7 33.13 -24.60 -14.56
CA VAL A 7 33.47 -23.37 -13.81
C VAL A 7 32.89 -22.14 -14.49
N ARG A 8 32.92 -22.07 -15.83
CA ARG A 8 32.31 -20.96 -16.59
C ARG A 8 30.79 -20.88 -16.39
N ARG A 9 30.06 -22.00 -16.39
CA ARG A 9 28.60 -21.98 -16.17
C ARG A 9 28.22 -21.54 -14.75
N PHE A 10 29.02 -21.92 -13.74
CA PHE A 10 28.81 -21.48 -12.36
C PHE A 10 29.02 -19.96 -12.21
N PHE A 11 30.03 -19.40 -12.88
CA PHE A 11 30.33 -17.97 -12.84
C PHE A 11 29.31 -17.12 -13.64
N VAL A 12 28.79 -17.64 -14.75
CA VAL A 12 27.69 -17.01 -15.51
C VAL A 12 26.37 -17.05 -14.73
N GLY A 13 26.10 -18.14 -14.01
CA GLY A 13 24.97 -18.22 -13.08
C GLY A 13 25.06 -17.19 -11.95
N GLY A 14 26.25 -16.98 -11.37
CA GLY A 14 26.47 -16.00 -10.30
C GLY A 14 26.25 -14.54 -10.72
N LYS A 15 26.69 -14.16 -11.93
CA LYS A 15 26.48 -12.79 -12.45
C LYS A 15 25.00 -12.50 -12.76
N ASN A 16 24.28 -13.48 -13.30
CA ASN A 16 22.84 -13.37 -13.52
C ASN A 16 22.07 -13.38 -12.19
N PHE A 17 22.51 -14.17 -11.21
CA PHE A 17 21.93 -14.18 -9.86
C PHE A 17 22.08 -12.83 -9.15
N GLN A 18 23.26 -12.19 -9.19
CA GLN A 18 23.43 -10.85 -8.63
C GLN A 18 22.51 -9.81 -9.29
N LYS A 19 22.31 -9.90 -10.60
CA LYS A 19 21.43 -8.99 -11.35
C LYS A 19 19.96 -9.17 -10.94
N GLU A 20 19.50 -10.41 -10.80
CA GLU A 20 18.14 -10.71 -10.35
C GLU A 20 17.94 -10.39 -8.86
N PHE A 21 18.91 -10.70 -8.00
CA PHE A 21 18.89 -10.36 -6.57
C PHE A 21 18.77 -8.84 -6.38
N LYS A 22 19.53 -8.03 -7.14
CA LYS A 22 19.43 -6.56 -7.07
C LYS A 22 18.05 -6.04 -7.48
N LYS A 23 17.39 -6.68 -8.47
CA LYS A 23 16.02 -6.34 -8.85
C LYS A 23 15.02 -6.70 -7.75
N GLN A 24 15.15 -7.90 -7.16
CA GLN A 24 14.27 -8.36 -6.08
C GLN A 24 14.41 -7.48 -4.84
N VAL A 25 15.64 -7.13 -4.44
CA VAL A 25 15.88 -6.21 -3.31
C VAL A 25 15.25 -4.84 -3.58
N ARG A 26 15.38 -4.30 -4.79
CA ARG A 26 14.72 -3.04 -5.15
C ARG A 26 13.19 -3.15 -5.03
N LEU A 27 12.61 -4.26 -5.48
CA LEU A 27 11.17 -4.49 -5.40
C LEU A 27 10.71 -4.61 -3.94
N ILE A 28 11.44 -5.35 -3.10
CA ILE A 28 11.17 -5.46 -1.66
C ILE A 28 11.22 -4.08 -0.99
N VAL A 29 12.23 -3.27 -1.29
CA VAL A 29 12.32 -1.91 -0.74
C VAL A 29 11.12 -1.07 -1.14
N ILE A 30 10.70 -1.10 -2.42
CA ILE A 30 9.52 -0.34 -2.88
C ILE A 30 8.24 -0.83 -2.19
N VAL A 31 8.04 -2.15 -2.10
CA VAL A 31 6.85 -2.72 -1.45
C VAL A 31 6.83 -2.39 0.03
N THR A 32 7.95 -2.54 0.74
CA THR A 32 8.05 -2.24 2.17
C THR A 32 7.83 -0.76 2.45
N LEU A 33 8.40 0.14 1.64
CA LEU A 33 8.18 1.58 1.78
C LEU A 33 6.73 1.95 1.47
N GLY A 34 6.16 1.44 0.38
CA GLY A 34 4.75 1.65 0.03
C GLY A 34 3.80 1.14 1.12
N PHE A 35 4.07 -0.03 1.68
CA PHE A 35 3.33 -0.57 2.81
C PHE A 35 3.46 0.31 4.06
N THR A 36 4.67 0.77 4.38
CA THR A 36 4.92 1.63 5.53
C THR A 36 4.18 2.96 5.41
N ILE A 37 4.15 3.54 4.21
CA ILE A 37 3.39 4.78 3.93
C ILE A 37 1.89 4.51 4.04
N ALA A 38 1.37 3.44 3.43
CA ALA A 38 -0.04 3.09 3.56
C ALA A 38 -0.43 2.83 5.03
N PHE A 39 0.46 2.21 5.80
CA PHE A 39 0.27 1.93 7.21
C PHE A 39 0.31 3.21 8.06
N SER A 40 1.20 4.16 7.77
CA SER A 40 1.27 5.43 8.50
C SER A 40 0.02 6.29 8.29
N TRP A 41 -0.60 6.21 7.11
CA TRP A 41 -1.84 6.92 6.81
C TRP A 41 -3.03 6.45 7.63
N ARG A 42 -3.00 5.23 8.21
CA ARG A 42 -4.10 4.72 9.05
C ARG A 42 -4.46 5.73 10.13
N GLN A 43 -3.49 6.14 10.94
CA GLN A 43 -3.75 7.01 12.09
C GLN A 43 -4.07 8.43 11.65
N THR A 44 -3.37 8.95 10.63
CA THR A 44 -3.65 10.27 10.05
C THR A 44 -5.06 10.39 9.50
N ILE A 45 -5.59 9.36 8.84
CA ILE A 45 -6.97 9.35 8.33
C ILE A 45 -7.97 9.39 9.50
N PHE A 46 -7.75 8.60 10.56
CA PHE A 46 -8.60 8.64 11.75
C PHE A 46 -8.61 10.02 12.40
N ASP A 47 -7.44 10.62 12.61
CA ASP A 47 -7.32 11.95 13.24
C ASP A 47 -7.91 13.06 12.35
N ALA A 48 -7.73 12.97 11.02
CA ALA A 48 -8.31 13.91 10.07
C ALA A 48 -9.84 13.85 10.05
N VAL A 49 -10.42 12.64 10.03
CA VAL A 49 -11.87 12.46 10.10
C VAL A 49 -12.41 12.91 11.45
N GLN A 50 -11.72 12.60 12.55
CA GLN A 50 -12.12 13.06 13.88
C GLN A 50 -12.12 14.60 13.96
N THR A 51 -11.09 15.25 13.44
CA THR A 51 -10.99 16.72 13.39
C THR A 51 -12.10 17.32 12.51
N LEU A 52 -12.43 16.71 11.38
CA LEU A 52 -13.54 17.13 10.52
C LEU A 52 -14.89 17.01 11.24
N VAL A 53 -15.13 15.90 11.93
CA VAL A 53 -16.36 15.66 12.69
C VAL A 53 -16.49 16.64 13.85
N GLN A 54 -15.40 16.91 14.58
CA GLN A 54 -15.35 17.90 15.65
C GLN A 54 -15.63 19.31 15.14
N LYS A 55 -15.03 19.69 13.99
CA LYS A 55 -15.30 20.99 13.34
C LYS A 55 -16.74 21.12 12.86
N LEU A 56 -17.35 20.05 12.35
CA LEU A 56 -18.74 20.08 11.87
C LEU A 56 -19.77 20.12 13.01
N THR A 57 -19.49 19.45 14.13
CA THR A 57 -20.50 19.23 15.18
C THR A 57 -20.40 20.23 16.33
N ASN A 58 -19.34 21.06 16.39
CA ASN A 58 -19.10 22.09 17.43
C ASN A 58 -19.38 21.61 18.87
N SER A 59 -19.21 20.30 19.13
CA SER A 59 -19.67 19.64 20.35
C SER A 59 -18.48 18.93 21.00
N ASN A 60 -17.92 19.56 22.02
CA ASN A 60 -16.79 19.07 22.83
C ASN A 60 -17.15 17.90 23.78
N GLY A 61 -18.28 17.21 23.59
CA GLY A 61 -18.86 16.36 24.65
C GLY A 61 -19.39 14.98 24.25
N LEU A 62 -19.42 14.59 22.97
CA LEU A 62 -19.81 13.23 22.59
C LEU A 62 -18.57 12.33 22.47
N PRO A 63 -18.64 11.03 22.83
CA PRO A 63 -17.53 10.11 22.68
C PRO A 63 -17.18 10.00 21.20
N SER A 64 -16.17 10.77 20.80
CA SER A 64 -15.84 11.07 19.41
C SER A 64 -15.46 9.84 18.59
N SER A 65 -15.14 8.71 19.24
CA SER A 65 -14.73 7.48 18.57
C SER A 65 -15.85 6.82 17.76
N VAL A 66 -17.09 6.80 18.25
CA VAL A 66 -18.20 6.10 17.57
C VAL A 66 -18.67 6.89 16.35
N LEU A 67 -18.81 8.21 16.48
CA LEU A 67 -19.21 9.07 15.37
C LEU A 67 -18.11 9.11 14.29
N THR A 68 -16.84 9.19 14.69
CA THR A 68 -15.69 9.08 13.78
C THR A 68 -15.69 7.72 13.07
N SER A 69 -16.02 6.63 13.77
CA SER A 69 -16.10 5.27 13.20
C SER A 69 -17.22 5.13 12.17
N ILE A 70 -18.37 5.76 12.38
CA ILE A 70 -19.47 5.76 11.40
C ILE A 70 -19.06 6.59 10.17
N VAL A 71 -18.47 7.76 10.37
CA VAL A 71 -18.05 8.64 9.28
C VAL A 71 -16.94 8.03 8.45
N ILE A 72 -15.93 7.40 9.06
CA ILE A 72 -14.88 6.70 8.32
C ILE A 72 -15.44 5.51 7.54
N THR A 73 -16.46 4.82 8.07
CA THR A 73 -17.13 3.72 7.37
C THR A 73 -17.88 4.22 6.14
N LEU A 74 -18.61 5.34 6.24
CA LEU A 74 -19.29 5.97 5.11
C LEU A 74 -18.30 6.46 4.04
N ILE A 75 -17.22 7.12 4.45
CA ILE A 75 -16.15 7.56 3.54
C ILE A 75 -15.48 6.35 2.86
N SER A 76 -15.21 5.28 3.61
CA SER A 76 -14.60 4.07 3.06
C SER A 76 -15.52 3.40 2.04
N LEU A 77 -16.83 3.30 2.32
CA LEU A 77 -17.81 2.79 1.37
C LEU A 77 -17.86 3.65 0.10
N LEU A 78 -17.80 4.97 0.23
CA LEU A 78 -17.77 5.89 -0.91
C LEU A 78 -16.52 5.67 -1.78
N ILE A 79 -15.34 5.57 -1.17
CA ILE A 79 -14.07 5.32 -1.88
C ILE A 79 -14.10 3.96 -2.57
N ILE A 80 -14.59 2.92 -1.89
CA ILE A 80 -14.74 1.58 -2.47
C ILE A 80 -15.70 1.62 -3.66
N TYR A 81 -16.83 2.31 -3.53
CA TYR A 81 -17.81 2.45 -4.60
C TYR A 81 -17.20 3.16 -5.83
N ILE A 82 -16.53 4.29 -5.63
CA ILE A 82 -15.86 5.04 -6.72
C ILE A 82 -14.79 4.16 -7.37
N THR A 83 -13.97 3.49 -6.57
CA THR A 83 -12.89 2.62 -7.07
C THR A 83 -13.47 1.44 -7.85
N ALA A 84 -14.51 0.80 -7.33
CA ALA A 84 -15.19 -0.31 -7.99
C ALA A 84 -15.85 0.13 -9.29
N HIS A 85 -16.45 1.32 -9.32
CA HIS A 85 -17.04 1.88 -10.53
C HIS A 85 -15.97 2.20 -11.60
N LEU A 86 -14.89 2.89 -11.22
CA LEU A 86 -13.77 3.21 -12.11
C LEU A 86 -13.06 1.97 -12.65
N LEU A 87 -12.93 0.92 -11.83
CA LEU A 87 -12.29 -0.34 -12.22
C LEU A 87 -13.21 -1.22 -13.10
N ARG A 88 -14.53 -1.07 -12.96
CA ARG A 88 -15.52 -1.75 -13.80
C ARG A 88 -15.55 -1.17 -15.20
N GLU A 89 -15.45 0.16 -15.33
CA GLU A 89 -15.34 0.84 -16.63
C GLU A 89 -14.18 0.28 -17.48
N LYS A 90 -13.02 0.01 -16.86
CA LYS A 90 -11.84 -0.55 -17.56
C LYS A 90 -11.95 -2.02 -17.98
N ARG A 91 -12.96 -2.77 -17.51
CA ARG A 91 -13.13 -4.19 -17.84
C ARG A 91 -14.06 -4.39 -19.04
N ASP A 92 -14.88 -3.38 -19.35
CA ASP A 92 -15.92 -3.44 -20.37
C ASP A 92 -15.48 -2.78 -21.71
N GLU A 93 -14.19 -2.41 -21.84
CA GLU A 93 -13.48 -2.08 -23.10
C GLU A 93 -12.57 -3.24 -23.56
#